data_AF-A0A7W0XSB2-F1
#
_entry.id   AF-A0A7W0XSB2-F1
#
_cell.length_a   1.000
_cell.length_b   1.000
_cell.length_c   1.000
_cell.angle_alpha   90.00
_cell.angle_beta   90.00
_cell.angle_gamma   90.00
#
_symmetry.space_group_name_H-M   'P 1'
#
loop_
_entity.id
_entity.type
_entity.pdbx_description
1 polymer ?
#
loop_
_entity_poly.entity_id
_entity_poly.type
_entity_poly.pdbx_seq_one_letter_code
_entity_poly.pdbx_strand_id
1 'polypeptide(L)'
;SVPWHLTTVEAVRDVERVLRPDGVYALNVIDHAPGDFVRAELVTVSAVFDQVAMIASPGALDQSTGGNYVLVASDSPLPVQDIAARVDERLDGRGIVLQTVSGDALDAFAEGGELLTDAFAPVDQLLTPYGS
;
A
#
# COMPACT_ATOMS: atom_id res chain seq x y z
N SER A 1 2.02 -17.03 -6.30
CA SER A 1 1.79 -15.90 -7.21
C SER A 1 0.64 -15.08 -6.66
N VAL A 2 0.73 -13.75 -6.81
CA VAL A 2 -0.38 -12.85 -6.49
C VAL A 2 -1.35 -12.89 -7.68
N PRO A 3 -2.68 -13.01 -7.46
CA PRO A 3 -3.65 -12.92 -8.54
C PRO A 3 -3.65 -11.49 -9.11
N TRP A 4 -2.94 -11.28 -10.23
CA TRP A 4 -2.70 -9.95 -10.78
C TRP A 4 -3.99 -9.15 -11.06
N HIS A 5 -5.09 -9.82 -11.41
CA HIS A 5 -6.37 -9.17 -11.69
C HIS A 5 -7.06 -8.58 -10.45
N LEU A 6 -6.48 -8.76 -9.25
CA LEU A 6 -6.94 -8.10 -8.02
C LEU A 6 -6.09 -6.88 -7.64
N THR A 7 -5.10 -6.54 -8.47
CA THR A 7 -4.11 -5.47 -8.22
C THR A 7 -4.30 -4.27 -9.14
N THR A 8 -5.31 -4.32 -10.03
CA THR A 8 -5.51 -3.35 -11.11
C THR A 8 -6.42 -2.21 -10.69
N VAL A 9 -6.30 -1.07 -11.38
CA VAL A 9 -7.18 0.09 -11.15
C VAL A 9 -8.65 -0.26 -11.35
N GLU A 10 -8.96 -1.16 -12.28
CA GLU A 10 -10.32 -1.68 -12.50
C GLU A 10 -10.84 -2.45 -11.29
N ALA A 11 -10.03 -3.34 -10.71
CA ALA A 11 -10.39 -4.07 -9.50
C ALA A 11 -10.57 -3.14 -8.30
N VAL A 12 -9.69 -2.13 -8.15
CA VAL A 12 -9.80 -1.13 -7.08
C VAL A 12 -11.08 -0.29 -7.23
N ARG A 13 -11.45 0.12 -8.46
CA ARG A 13 -12.73 0.79 -8.74
C ARG A 13 -13.94 -0.07 -8.41
N ASP A 14 -13.85 -1.38 -8.63
CA ASP A 14 -14.93 -2.30 -8.25
C ASP A 14 -15.12 -2.38 -6.72
N VAL A 15 -14.03 -2.23 -5.95
CA VAL A 15 -14.09 -2.09 -4.50
C VAL A 15 -14.69 -0.75 -4.10
N GLU A 16 -14.16 0.37 -4.61
CA GLU A 16 -14.66 1.73 -4.37
C GLU A 16 -16.18 1.80 -4.59
N ARG A 17 -16.67 1.30 -5.73
CA ARG A 17 -18.09 1.31 -6.11
C ARG A 17 -19.02 0.66 -5.07
N VAL A 18 -18.55 -0.31 -4.28
CA VAL A 18 -19.37 -1.02 -3.29
C VAL A 18 -19.15 -0.53 -1.85
N LEU A 19 -18.19 0.36 -1.62
CA LEU A 19 -17.99 0.96 -0.32
C LEU A 19 -19.12 1.94 0.01
N ARG A 20 -19.35 2.13 1.31
CA ARG A 20 -20.16 3.24 1.82
C ARG A 20 -19.35 4.55 1.67
N PRO A 21 -20.00 5.73 1.72
CA PRO A 21 -19.30 7.01 1.62
C PRO A 21 -18.13 7.20 2.61
N ASP A 22 -18.21 6.59 3.79
CA ASP A 22 -17.19 6.56 4.85
C ASP A 22 -16.45 5.21 4.93
N GLY A 23 -16.56 4.39 3.89
CA GLY A 23 -15.94 3.07 3.81
C GLY A 23 -14.42 3.16 3.71
N VAL A 24 -13.76 2.09 4.17
CA VAL A 24 -12.31 1.96 4.12
C VAL A 24 -11.96 0.71 3.33
N TYR A 25 -11.07 0.87 2.36
CA TYR A 25 -10.36 -0.23 1.71
C TYR A 25 -9.03 -0.44 2.41
N ALA A 26 -8.75 -1.66 2.86
CA ALA A 26 -7.47 -2.01 3.46
C ALA A 26 -6.87 -3.21 2.73
N LEU A 27 -5.60 -3.07 2.33
CA LEU A 27 -4.88 -4.07 1.55
C LEU A 27 -3.58 -4.44 2.24
N ASN A 28 -3.31 -5.74 2.40
CA ASN A 28 -2.01 -6.23 2.87
C ASN A 28 -1.16 -6.62 1.67
N VAL A 29 -0.09 -5.86 1.43
CA VAL A 29 0.87 -6.07 0.36
C VAL A 29 2.15 -6.63 0.98
N ILE A 30 2.66 -7.72 0.41
CA ILE A 30 3.93 -8.31 0.83
C ILE A 30 4.89 -8.15 -0.34
N ASP A 31 5.98 -7.45 -0.09
CA ASP A 31 7.00 -7.21 -1.12
C ASP A 31 8.40 -7.20 -0.50
N HIS A 32 9.39 -7.42 -1.33
CA HIS A 32 10.81 -7.40 -1.01
C HIS A 32 11.43 -6.07 -1.46
N ALA A 33 12.61 -5.73 -0.94
CA ALA A 33 13.34 -4.57 -1.45
C ALA A 33 13.73 -4.78 -2.93
N PRO A 34 13.58 -3.77 -3.81
CA PRO A 34 13.37 -2.35 -3.50
C PRO A 34 11.90 -1.89 -3.38
N GLY A 35 10.92 -2.80 -3.45
CA GLY A 35 9.50 -2.46 -3.23
C GLY A 35 8.74 -2.03 -4.49
N ASP A 36 9.11 -2.54 -5.66
CA ASP A 36 8.49 -2.14 -6.93
C ASP A 36 7.00 -2.50 -6.99
N PHE A 37 6.60 -3.62 -6.39
CA PHE A 37 5.19 -4.02 -6.38
C PHE A 37 4.37 -3.14 -5.43
N VAL A 38 4.86 -2.84 -4.23
CA VAL A 38 4.13 -1.93 -3.32
C VAL A 38 4.01 -0.51 -3.88
N ARG A 39 5.00 -0.03 -4.64
CA ARG A 39 4.89 1.25 -5.35
C ARG A 39 3.79 1.24 -6.40
N ALA A 40 3.72 0.17 -7.19
CA ALA A 40 2.67 0.01 -8.19
C ALA A 40 1.26 -0.06 -7.57
N GLU A 41 1.12 -0.79 -6.45
CA GLU A 41 -0.11 -0.81 -5.65
C GLU A 41 -0.48 0.58 -5.12
N LEU A 42 0.48 1.34 -4.59
CA LEU A 42 0.23 2.71 -4.10
C LEU A 42 -0.24 3.63 -5.22
N VAL A 43 0.42 3.62 -6.39
CA VAL A 43 0.02 4.41 -7.55
C VAL A 43 -1.39 4.02 -8.01
N THR A 44 -1.69 2.72 -8.01
CA THR A 44 -2.97 2.20 -8.48
C THR A 44 -4.12 2.53 -7.52
N VAL A 45 -3.91 2.36 -6.22
CA VAL A 45 -4.91 2.72 -5.20
C VAL A 45 -5.13 4.23 -5.14
N SER A 46 -4.07 5.03 -5.25
CA SER A 46 -4.16 6.51 -5.24
C SER A 46 -4.78 7.09 -6.52
N ALA A 47 -4.90 6.29 -7.59
CA ALA A 47 -5.63 6.68 -8.79
C ALA A 47 -7.16 6.55 -8.65
N VAL A 48 -7.64 5.94 -7.56
CA VAL A 48 -9.07 5.73 -7.28
C VAL A 48 -9.51 6.48 -6.03
N PHE A 49 -8.75 6.40 -4.94
CA PHE A 49 -9.12 7.00 -3.66
C PHE A 49 -8.38 8.32 -3.38
N ASP A 50 -9.11 9.31 -2.86
CA ASP A 50 -8.56 10.63 -2.50
C ASP A 50 -7.65 10.60 -1.26
N GLN A 51 -7.83 9.62 -0.36
CA GLN A 51 -7.08 9.51 0.88
C GLN A 51 -6.42 8.15 0.95
N VAL A 52 -5.09 8.14 1.03
CA VAL A 52 -4.30 6.91 1.18
C VAL A 52 -3.26 7.09 2.29
N ALA A 53 -3.11 6.04 3.10
CA ALA A 53 -2.05 5.90 4.08
C ALA A 53 -1.45 4.50 4.00
N MET A 54 -0.22 4.34 4.48
CA MET A 54 0.47 3.06 4.53
C MET A 54 1.07 2.83 5.91
N ILE A 55 0.97 1.60 6.41
CA ILE A 55 1.60 1.16 7.65
C ILE A 55 2.65 0.12 7.29
N ALA A 56 3.90 0.36 7.69
CA ALA A 56 5.00 -0.59 7.44
C ALA A 56 6.11 -0.45 8.48
N SER A 57 7.06 -1.40 8.50
CA SER A 57 8.24 -1.29 9.38
C SER A 57 9.23 -0.25 8.84
N PRO A 58 10.12 0.32 9.68
CA PRO A 58 11.13 1.27 9.22
C PRO A 58 12.01 0.73 8.09
N GLY A 59 12.45 -0.54 8.17
CA GLY A 59 13.26 -1.19 7.14
C GLY A 59 12.53 -1.46 5.82
N ALA A 60 11.20 -1.48 5.85
CA ALA A 60 10.37 -1.56 4.65
C ALA A 60 10.21 -0.16 4.02
N LEU A 61 10.00 0.88 4.84
CA LEU A 61 9.84 2.26 4.39
C LEU A 61 11.12 2.85 3.79
N ASP A 62 12.28 2.52 4.35
CA ASP A 62 13.59 2.88 3.77
C ASP A 62 14.07 1.90 2.69
N GLN A 63 13.25 0.88 2.38
CA GLN A 63 13.48 -0.15 1.36
C GLN A 63 14.75 -0.99 1.60
N SER A 64 15.27 -1.06 2.83
CA SER A 64 16.46 -1.86 3.15
C SER A 64 16.18 -3.37 3.29
N THR A 65 14.96 -3.77 3.67
CA THR A 65 14.62 -5.18 3.92
C THR A 65 13.39 -5.70 3.16
N GLY A 66 12.52 -4.81 2.70
CA GLY A 66 11.15 -5.18 2.32
C GLY A 66 10.30 -5.58 3.55
N GLY A 67 9.08 -6.08 3.33
CA GLY A 67 8.20 -6.50 4.42
C GLY A 67 6.72 -6.57 4.06
N ASN A 68 5.88 -6.39 5.09
CA ASN A 68 4.45 -6.22 4.95
C ASN A 68 4.13 -4.72 4.96
N TYR A 69 3.28 -4.31 4.04
CA TYR A 69 2.76 -2.97 3.90
C TYR A 69 1.23 -3.07 3.96
N VAL A 70 0.62 -2.37 4.91
CA VAL A 70 -0.83 -2.26 4.96
C VAL A 70 -1.22 -0.91 4.37
N LEU A 71 -1.80 -0.92 3.18
CA LEU A 71 -2.39 0.26 2.56
C LEU A 71 -3.80 0.41 3.12
N VAL A 72 -4.18 1.66 3.40
CA VAL A 72 -5.50 2.05 3.88
C VAL A 72 -5.96 3.20 3.00
N ALA A 73 -7.14 3.06 2.38
CA ALA A 73 -7.66 4.03 1.44
C ALA A 73 -9.15 4.33 1.66
N SER A 74 -9.56 5.57 1.37
CA SER A 74 -10.95 6.03 1.46
C SER A 74 -11.14 7.32 0.64
N ASP A 75 -12.37 7.64 0.27
CA ASP A 75 -12.74 8.97 -0.26
C ASP A 75 -12.96 9.98 0.88
N SER A 76 -13.10 9.50 2.11
CA SER A 76 -13.24 10.32 3.32
C SER A 76 -11.89 10.48 4.03
N PRO A 77 -11.63 11.63 4.70
CA PRO A 77 -10.39 11.86 5.45
C PRO A 77 -10.02 10.72 6.40
N LEU A 78 -8.79 10.22 6.29
CA LEU A 78 -8.28 9.17 7.17
C LEU A 78 -7.72 9.76 8.48
N PRO A 79 -8.06 9.20 9.67
CA PRO A 79 -7.52 9.64 10.94
C PRO A 79 -6.11 9.06 11.17
N VAL A 80 -5.14 9.45 10.34
CA VAL A 80 -3.80 8.85 10.28
C VAL A 80 -3.08 8.83 11.64
N GLN A 81 -3.20 9.91 12.42
CA GLN A 81 -2.57 9.99 13.74
C GLN A 81 -3.21 9.04 14.76
N ASP A 82 -4.53 8.87 14.71
CA ASP A 82 -5.23 7.92 15.59
C ASP A 82 -4.92 6.47 15.20
N ILE A 83 -4.79 6.20 13.89
CA ILE A 83 -4.33 4.90 13.38
C ILE A 83 -2.93 4.60 13.93
N ALA A 84 -1.98 5.53 13.81
CA ALA A 84 -0.62 5.37 14.32
C ALA A 84 -0.61 5.10 15.82
N ALA A 85 -1.31 5.91 16.61
CA ALA A 85 -1.40 5.74 18.06
C ALA A 85 -2.01 4.37 18.45
N ARG A 86 -3.04 3.92 17.71
CA ARG A 86 -3.68 2.63 17.97
C ARG A 86 -2.81 1.45 17.58
N VAL A 87 -2.01 1.57 16.53
CA VAL A 87 -1.00 0.57 16.14
C VAL A 87 0.05 0.44 17.23
N ASP A 88 0.61 1.56 17.71
CA ASP A 88 1.61 1.58 18.78
C ASP A 88 1.08 0.94 20.07
N GLU A 89 -0.12 1.35 20.50
CA GLU A 89 -0.78 0.76 21.68
C GLU A 89 -0.95 -0.76 21.54
N ARG A 90 -1.31 -1.24 20.34
CA ARG A 90 -1.56 -2.67 20.11
C ARG A 90 -0.28 -3.50 20.12
N LEU A 91 0.83 -2.87 19.75
CA LEU A 91 2.16 -3.47 19.62
C LEU A 91 3.05 -3.26 20.84
N ASP A 92 2.60 -2.48 21.83
CA ASP A 92 3.35 -2.25 23.07
C ASP A 92 3.80 -3.58 23.72
N GLY A 93 5.07 -3.60 24.14
CA GLY A 93 5.73 -4.79 24.70
C GLY A 93 5.97 -5.97 23.74
N ARG A 94 5.65 -5.85 22.44
CA ARG A 94 5.84 -6.94 21.45
C ARG A 94 7.16 -6.90 20.71
N GLY A 95 7.95 -5.85 20.86
CA GLY A 95 9.22 -5.67 20.14
C GLY A 95 9.06 -5.47 18.63
N ILE A 96 7.87 -5.02 18.18
CA ILE A 96 7.56 -4.71 16.79
C ILE A 96 7.37 -3.20 16.70
N VAL A 97 8.01 -2.57 15.71
CA VAL A 97 7.87 -1.14 15.42
C VAL A 97 7.32 -1.00 14.00
N LEU A 98 6.19 -0.31 13.87
CA LEU A 98 5.60 0.09 12.61
C LEU A 98 5.44 1.61 12.58
N GLN A 99 5.41 2.18 11.40
CA GLN A 99 5.15 3.60 11.16
C GLN A 99 3.99 3.73 10.19
N THR A 100 3.14 4.73 10.42
CA THR A 100 2.07 5.10 9.50
C THR A 100 2.51 6.33 8.72
N VAL A 101 2.47 6.27 7.38
CA VAL A 101 2.87 7.35 6.48
C VAL A 101 1.72 7.73 5.54
N SER A 102 1.62 9.01 5.18
CA SER A 102 0.59 9.60 4.31
C SER A 102 1.10 10.91 3.70
N GLY A 103 0.41 11.44 2.67
CA GLY A 103 0.76 12.72 2.03
C GLY A 103 2.14 12.67 1.37
N ASP A 104 2.90 13.77 1.41
CA ASP A 104 4.20 13.93 0.72
C ASP A 104 5.18 12.77 0.93
N ALA A 105 5.21 12.18 2.14
CA ALA A 105 6.09 11.04 2.42
C ALA A 105 5.64 9.75 1.71
N LEU A 106 4.33 9.56 1.57
CA LEU A 106 3.75 8.45 0.82
C LEU A 106 3.97 8.67 -0.69
N ASP A 107 3.76 9.89 -1.17
CA ASP A 107 3.96 10.26 -2.57
C ASP A 107 5.41 10.03 -2.99
N ALA A 108 6.36 10.48 -2.17
CA ALA A 108 7.79 10.25 -2.38
C ALA A 108 8.16 8.76 -2.38
N PHE A 109 7.51 7.94 -1.54
CA PHE A 109 7.73 6.50 -1.54
C PHE A 109 7.20 5.84 -2.83
N ALA A 110 6.04 6.31 -3.32
CA ALA A 110 5.37 5.79 -4.51
C ALA A 110 6.03 6.22 -5.84
N GLU A 111 6.94 7.20 -5.82
CA GLU A 111 7.67 7.64 -7.00
C GLU A 111 8.30 6.47 -7.77
N GLY A 112 8.11 6.47 -9.09
CA GLY A 112 8.59 5.41 -9.98
C GLY A 112 7.69 4.17 -10.05
N GLY A 113 6.60 4.12 -9.27
CA GLY A 113 5.57 3.09 -9.40
C GLY A 113 4.81 3.18 -10.72
N GLU A 114 4.39 2.03 -11.24
CA GLU A 114 3.58 1.95 -12.46
C GLU A 114 2.10 1.74 -12.12
N LEU A 115 1.21 2.37 -12.90
CA LEU A 115 -0.22 2.11 -12.79
C LEU A 115 -0.55 0.72 -13.34
N LEU A 116 -1.13 -0.13 -12.49
CA LEU A 116 -1.56 -1.47 -12.88
C LEU A 116 -2.96 -1.42 -13.48
N THR A 117 -3.13 -2.05 -14.63
CA THR A 117 -4.41 -2.11 -15.35
C THR A 117 -4.71 -3.55 -15.77
N ASP A 118 -5.97 -3.85 -16.08
CA ASP A 118 -6.35 -5.17 -16.59
C ASP A 118 -5.58 -5.56 -17.87
N ALA A 119 -5.15 -4.57 -18.66
CA ALA A 119 -4.35 -4.78 -19.86
C ALA A 119 -2.85 -4.96 -19.58
N PHE A 120 -2.36 -4.50 -18.43
CA PHE A 120 -0.95 -4.50 -18.07
C PHE A 120 -0.76 -4.51 -16.55
N ALA A 121 -0.47 -5.69 -16.00
CA ALA A 121 -0.16 -5.89 -14.59
C ALA A 121 0.92 -6.98 -14.43
N PRO A 122 2.21 -6.64 -14.62
CA PRO A 122 3.32 -7.60 -14.59
C PRO A 122 3.71 -8.00 -13.17
N VAL A 123 2.74 -8.35 -12.32
CA VAL A 123 2.91 -8.57 -10.88
C VAL A 123 4.00 -9.59 -10.55
N ASP A 124 4.09 -10.69 -11.30
CA ASP A 124 5.15 -11.69 -11.09
C ASP A 124 6.56 -11.12 -11.34
N GLN A 125 6.70 -10.14 -12.23
CA GLN A 125 7.98 -9.45 -12.50
C GLN A 125 8.31 -8.43 -11.41
N LEU A 126 7.30 -7.73 -10.89
CA LEU A 126 7.47 -6.80 -9.79
C LEU A 126 7.86 -7.50 -8.47
N LEU A 127 7.38 -8.74 -8.28
CA LEU A 127 7.68 -9.56 -7.11
C LEU A 127 8.92 -10.45 -7.26
N THR A 128 9.42 -10.61 -8.48
CA THR A 128 10.60 -11.43 -8.76
C THR A 128 11.66 -10.53 -9.38
N PRO A 129 12.67 -10.10 -8.62
CA PRO A 129 13.73 -9.30 -9.21
C PRO A 129 14.41 -10.22 -10.23
N TYR A 130 14.35 -9.85 -11.51
CA TYR A 130 15.22 -10.49 -12.48
C TYR A 130 16.64 -10.20 -12.00
N GLY A 131 17.34 -11.24 -11.55
CA GLY A 131 18.75 -11.14 -11.19
C GLY A 131 19.49 -10.58 -12.39
N SER A 132 19.94 -9.33 -12.27
CA SER A 132 20.94 -8.72 -13.14
C SER A 132 22.32 -9.25 -12.78
#